data_AF-A0A1J5H6U5-F1
#
_entry.id   AF-A0A1J5H6U5-F1
#
_cell.length_a   1.000
_cell.length_b   1.000
_cell.length_c   1.000
_cell.angle_alpha   90.00
_cell.angle_beta   90.00
_cell.angle_gamma   90.00
#
_symmetry.space_group_name_H-M   'P 1'
#
loop_
_entity.id
_entity.type
_entity.pdbx_description
1 polymer ?
#
loop_
_entity_poly.entity_id
_entity_poly.type
_entity_poly.pdbx_seq_one_letter_code
_entity_poly.pdbx_strand_id
1 'polypeptide(L)'
;MVVGLPIFFISQETHAQPANYMRIGGLNLNSHCQKHRGKSSYADLVERTASGWRCFVGTNRYSISVQNACTEQYRSYPVVFAYATNSRDPYSWGCFVPTGPLPR
;
A
#
# COMPACT_ATOMS: atom_id res chain seq x y z
N MET A 1 -10.39 -42.04 33.13
CA MET A 1 -9.54 -40.83 33.24
C MET A 1 -8.70 -40.75 31.97
N VAL A 2 -9.01 -39.83 31.08
CA VAL A 2 -8.17 -39.45 29.93
C VAL A 2 -8.17 -37.93 29.88
N VAL A 3 -6.97 -37.37 29.84
CA VAL A 3 -6.65 -35.94 29.92
C VAL A 3 -6.65 -35.37 28.50
N GLY A 4 -7.10 -34.12 28.31
CA GLY A 4 -6.91 -33.42 27.02
C GLY A 4 -7.64 -32.07 26.93
N LEU A 5 -6.93 -30.99 27.28
CA LEU A 5 -7.33 -29.57 27.15
C LEU A 5 -7.33 -29.10 25.66
N PRO A 6 -7.92 -27.93 25.34
CA PRO A 6 -8.56 -27.63 24.06
C PRO A 6 -7.59 -27.06 23.02
N ILE A 7 -7.82 -27.35 21.74
CA ILE A 7 -7.17 -26.61 20.65
C ILE A 7 -8.24 -25.81 19.90
N PHE A 8 -8.28 -24.52 20.20
CA PHE A 8 -8.91 -23.50 19.38
C PHE A 8 -8.18 -23.46 18.03
N PHE A 9 -8.80 -23.96 16.97
CA PHE A 9 -8.37 -23.65 15.61
C PHE A 9 -9.01 -22.33 15.20
N ILE A 10 -8.37 -21.21 15.51
CA ILE A 10 -8.66 -19.95 14.84
C ILE A 10 -7.93 -19.98 13.51
N SER A 11 -8.61 -20.42 12.45
CA SER A 11 -8.15 -20.20 11.08
C SER A 11 -8.25 -18.71 10.77
N GLN A 12 -7.22 -17.95 11.12
CA GLN A 12 -7.04 -16.60 10.59
C GLN A 12 -6.65 -16.78 9.12
N GLU A 13 -7.51 -16.29 8.21
CA GLU A 13 -7.15 -16.09 6.82
C GLU A 13 -6.00 -15.10 6.77
N THR A 14 -4.78 -15.62 6.81
CA THR A 14 -3.59 -14.89 6.42
C THR A 14 -3.79 -14.58 4.95
N HIS A 15 -4.28 -13.39 4.63
CA HIS A 15 -4.22 -12.82 3.28
C HIS A 15 -2.74 -12.73 2.90
N ALA A 16 -2.22 -13.84 2.38
CA ALA A 16 -0.83 -14.02 2.05
C ALA A 16 -0.42 -12.91 1.08
N GLN A 17 0.71 -12.27 1.35
CA GLN A 17 1.39 -11.43 0.36
C GLN A 17 1.39 -12.16 -0.99
N PRO A 18 1.20 -11.45 -2.11
CA PRO A 18 1.17 -12.11 -3.41
C PRO A 18 2.48 -12.90 -3.57
N ALA A 19 2.37 -14.22 -3.79
CA ALA A 19 3.44 -15.21 -3.60
C ALA A 19 4.72 -14.95 -4.42
N ASN A 20 4.67 -14.00 -5.35
CA ASN A 20 5.75 -13.62 -6.24
C ASN A 20 6.22 -12.18 -6.04
N TYR A 21 5.92 -11.54 -4.90
CA TYR A 21 6.38 -10.19 -4.63
C TYR A 21 6.87 -9.97 -3.20
N MET A 22 7.97 -9.23 -3.09
CA MET A 22 8.61 -8.82 -1.84
C MET A 22 8.29 -7.36 -1.55
N ARG A 23 7.83 -7.07 -0.33
CA ARG A 23 7.60 -5.68 0.11
C ARG A 23 8.93 -4.98 0.31
N ILE A 24 9.15 -3.88 -0.40
CA ILE A 24 10.35 -3.04 -0.26
C ILE A 24 10.13 -1.85 0.69
N GLY A 25 8.87 -1.52 0.99
CA GLY A 25 8.53 -0.57 2.04
C GLY A 25 7.15 0.03 1.89
N GLY A 26 6.89 1.06 2.71
CA GLY A 26 5.67 1.85 2.68
C GLY A 26 5.76 3.02 1.70
N LEU A 27 4.69 3.79 1.60
CA LEU A 27 4.57 4.88 0.64
C LEU A 27 4.39 6.24 1.33
N ASN A 28 5.14 7.25 0.91
CA ASN A 28 5.00 8.62 1.37
C ASN A 28 4.14 9.43 0.39
N LEU A 29 2.83 9.43 0.63
CA LEU A 29 1.88 10.16 -0.19
C LEU A 29 2.01 11.68 -0.11
N ASN A 30 2.44 12.21 1.04
CA ASN A 30 2.71 13.65 1.19
C ASN A 30 3.81 14.11 0.23
N SER A 31 4.92 13.36 0.16
CA SER A 31 6.01 13.68 -0.75
C SER A 31 5.57 13.66 -2.22
N HIS A 32 4.75 12.66 -2.60
CA HIS A 32 4.17 12.61 -3.94
C HIS A 32 3.26 13.81 -4.24
N CYS A 33 2.35 14.17 -3.33
CA CYS A 33 1.52 15.36 -3.50
C CYS A 33 2.38 16.62 -3.66
N GLN A 34 3.34 16.82 -2.77
CA GLN A 34 4.22 18.00 -2.79
C GLN A 34 5.00 18.13 -4.10
N LYS A 35 5.47 17.02 -4.64
CA LYS A 35 6.21 16.97 -5.90
C LYS A 35 5.34 17.35 -7.10
N HIS A 36 4.11 16.87 -7.17
CA HIS A 36 3.24 17.06 -8.35
C HIS A 36 2.32 18.28 -8.27
N ARG A 37 2.02 18.75 -7.07
CA ARG A 37 1.01 19.80 -6.82
C ARG A 37 1.55 20.99 -6.05
N GLY A 38 2.82 20.98 -5.66
CA GLY A 38 3.51 22.08 -4.99
C GLY A 38 3.69 21.84 -3.49
N LYS A 39 4.67 22.54 -2.89
CA LYS A 39 5.16 22.30 -1.52
C LYS A 39 4.10 22.42 -0.41
N SER A 40 3.03 23.19 -0.64
CA SER A 40 1.93 23.36 0.31
C SER A 40 0.88 22.25 0.27
N SER A 41 0.99 21.32 -0.68
CA SER A 41 0.04 20.22 -0.80
C SER A 41 0.38 19.08 0.16
N TYR A 42 -0.63 18.32 0.56
CA TYR A 42 -0.51 17.17 1.45
C TYR A 42 -1.52 16.09 1.07
N ALA A 43 -1.24 14.86 1.45
CA ALA A 43 -2.16 13.74 1.31
C ALA A 43 -3.08 13.68 2.54
N ASP A 44 -4.37 13.51 2.29
CA ASP A 44 -5.37 13.36 3.33
C ASP A 44 -6.35 12.26 2.96
N LEU A 45 -6.94 11.64 3.98
CA LEU A 45 -7.80 10.49 3.84
C LEU A 45 -9.26 10.92 3.80
N VAL A 46 -9.87 10.82 2.63
CA VAL A 46 -11.27 11.22 2.41
C VAL A 46 -12.24 10.08 2.70
N GLU A 47 -11.81 8.84 2.47
CA GLU A 47 -12.59 7.62 2.71
C GLU A 47 -11.77 6.65 3.54
N ARG A 48 -12.38 5.92 4.47
CA ARG A 48 -11.68 4.94 5.34
C ARG A 48 -11.39 3.62 4.60
N THR A 49 -10.73 3.72 3.44
CA THR A 49 -10.38 2.59 2.56
C THR A 49 -9.01 2.85 1.95
N ALA A 50 -8.37 1.79 1.42
CA ALA A 50 -7.11 1.92 0.70
C ALA A 50 -7.17 2.96 -0.43
N SER A 51 -8.28 3.06 -1.16
CA SER A 51 -8.44 4.03 -2.27
C SER A 51 -8.83 5.45 -1.84
N GLY A 52 -9.00 5.71 -0.54
CA GLY A 52 -9.55 6.97 -0.03
C GLY A 52 -8.61 8.17 -0.01
N TRP A 53 -7.33 7.98 -0.35
CA TRP A 53 -6.33 9.04 -0.28
C TRP A 53 -6.44 10.06 -1.42
N ARG A 54 -6.37 11.35 -1.07
CA ARG A 54 -6.39 12.48 -2.02
C ARG A 54 -5.30 13.49 -1.69
N CYS A 55 -4.78 14.16 -2.72
CA CYS A 55 -3.94 15.34 -2.52
C CYS A 55 -4.81 16.56 -2.32
N PHE A 56 -4.57 17.32 -1.25
CA PHE A 56 -5.21 18.60 -0.98
C PHE A 56 -4.29 19.75 -1.39
N VAL A 57 -4.85 20.74 -2.08
CA VAL A 57 -4.18 21.97 -2.50
C VAL A 57 -5.14 23.13 -2.26
N GLY A 58 -4.97 23.85 -1.15
CA GLY A 58 -5.99 24.80 -0.69
C GLY A 58 -7.31 24.07 -0.44
N THR A 59 -8.35 24.41 -1.20
CA THR A 59 -9.68 23.78 -1.13
C THR A 59 -9.88 22.64 -2.14
N ASN A 60 -8.94 22.44 -3.07
CA ASN A 60 -9.06 21.44 -4.14
C ASN A 60 -8.56 20.07 -3.70
N ARG A 61 -9.21 19.02 -4.21
CA ARG A 61 -8.85 17.61 -3.97
C ARG A 61 -8.52 16.92 -5.28
N TYR A 62 -7.40 16.22 -5.33
CA TYR A 62 -6.94 15.46 -6.50
C TYR A 62 -6.76 13.99 -6.15
N SER A 63 -7.08 13.12 -7.10
CA SER A 63 -6.77 11.69 -6.99
C SER A 63 -5.25 11.46 -6.92
N ILE A 64 -4.86 10.44 -6.18
CA ILE A 64 -3.46 10.01 -6.05
C ILE A 64 -3.24 8.75 -6.87
N SER A 65 -2.17 8.73 -7.67
CA SER A 65 -1.67 7.49 -8.25
C SER A 65 -0.66 6.87 -7.31
N VAL A 66 -1.13 5.95 -6.46
CA VAL A 66 -0.32 5.15 -5.53
C VAL A 66 0.77 4.35 -6.25
N GLN A 67 0.49 3.87 -7.47
CA GLN A 67 1.48 3.22 -8.32
C GLN A 67 2.60 4.18 -8.73
N ASN A 68 2.27 5.38 -9.22
CA ASN A 68 3.29 6.36 -9.59
C ASN A 68 4.10 6.79 -8.37
N ALA A 69 3.43 6.99 -7.24
CA ALA A 69 4.10 7.36 -6.00
C ALA A 69 5.12 6.29 -5.56
N CYS A 70 4.81 5.00 -5.69
CA CYS A 70 5.77 3.92 -5.46
C CYS A 70 6.94 3.96 -6.44
N THR A 71 6.67 4.08 -7.75
CA THR A 71 7.71 4.14 -8.78
C THR A 71 8.67 5.32 -8.56
N GLU A 72 8.17 6.47 -8.13
CA GLU A 72 8.99 7.65 -7.87
C GLU A 72 9.84 7.53 -6.61
N GLN A 73 9.25 7.03 -5.52
CA GLN A 73 9.95 6.85 -4.25
C GLN A 73 11.05 5.77 -4.36
N TYR A 74 10.80 4.72 -5.13
CA TYR A 74 11.66 3.55 -5.28
C TYR A 74 12.29 3.45 -6.68
N ARG A 75 12.66 4.59 -7.26
CA ARG A 75 13.26 4.70 -8.61
C ARG A 75 14.51 3.87 -8.86
N SER A 76 15.17 3.38 -7.79
CA SER A 76 16.33 2.49 -7.87
C SER A 76 15.96 1.07 -8.32
N TYR A 77 14.68 0.69 -8.24
CA TYR A 77 14.20 -0.61 -8.65
C TYR A 77 13.65 -0.54 -10.08
N PRO A 78 13.98 -1.50 -10.95
CA PRO A 78 13.57 -1.48 -12.36
C PRO A 78 12.05 -1.65 -12.51
N VAL A 79 11.43 -2.43 -11.61
CA VAL A 79 9.99 -2.65 -11.59
C VAL A 79 9.51 -2.63 -10.14
N VAL A 80 8.48 -1.82 -9.88
CA VAL A 80 7.83 -1.69 -8.58
C VAL A 80 6.33 -1.67 -8.79
N PHE A 81 5.59 -2.35 -7.92
CA PHE A 81 4.13 -2.36 -7.90
C PHE A 81 3.61 -1.83 -6.57
N ALA A 82 2.52 -1.07 -6.62
CA ALA A 82 1.79 -0.67 -5.43
C ALA A 82 0.64 -1.66 -5.18
N TYR A 83 0.60 -2.23 -3.98
CA TYR A 83 -0.53 -3.06 -3.56
C TYR A 83 -1.02 -2.63 -2.17
N ALA A 84 -2.34 -2.64 -1.99
CA ALA A 84 -2.96 -2.59 -0.68
C ALA A 84 -3.14 -4.01 -0.19
N THR A 85 -2.56 -4.37 0.96
CA THR A 85 -2.73 -5.72 1.52
C THR A 85 -4.11 -5.92 2.14
N ASN A 86 -4.82 -4.84 2.45
CA ASN A 86 -6.20 -4.86 2.93
C ASN A 86 -6.97 -3.65 2.40
N SER A 87 -7.92 -3.86 1.50
CA SER A 87 -8.70 -2.78 0.87
C SER A 87 -9.50 -1.92 1.87
N ARG A 88 -9.82 -2.45 3.05
CA ARG A 88 -10.54 -1.74 4.12
C ARG A 88 -9.62 -0.96 5.05
N ASP A 89 -8.31 -1.18 4.97
CA ASP A 89 -7.33 -0.44 5.76
C ASP A 89 -6.62 0.59 4.86
N PRO A 90 -6.84 1.90 5.09
CA PRO A 90 -6.20 2.96 4.32
C PRO A 90 -4.66 2.96 4.43
N TYR A 91 -4.09 2.37 5.48
CA TYR A 91 -2.65 2.34 5.73
C TYR A 91 -1.98 1.06 5.21
N SER A 92 -2.73 0.15 4.58
CA SER A 92 -2.23 -1.13 4.10
C SER A 92 -1.43 -1.06 2.79
N TRP A 93 -1.20 0.14 2.25
CA TRP A 93 -0.38 0.30 1.05
C TRP A 93 1.07 -0.09 1.31
N GLY A 94 1.62 -0.84 0.36
CA GLY A 94 3.03 -1.15 0.26
C GLY A 94 3.49 -1.06 -1.19
N CYS A 95 4.79 -0.81 -1.33
CA CYS A 95 5.49 -0.97 -2.59
C CYS A 95 6.18 -2.33 -2.60
N PHE A 96 6.12 -3.01 -3.73
CA PHE A 96 6.57 -4.39 -3.87
C PHE A 96 7.37 -4.56 -5.15
N VAL A 97 8.33 -5.48 -5.11
CA VAL A 97 9.11 -5.92 -6.28
C VAL A 97 8.86 -7.39 -6.53
N PRO A 98 8.89 -7.85 -7.79
CA PRO A 98 8.71 -9.26 -8.10
C PRO A 98 9.91 -10.07 -7.58
N THR A 99 9.65 -11.25 -7.00
CA THR A 99 10.66 -12.18 -6.49
C THR A 99 11.12 -13.22 -7.52
N GLY A 100 10.50 -13.25 -8.70
CA GLY A 100 10.86 -14.12 -9.81
C GLY A 100 10.78 -13.40 -11.17
N PRO A 101 10.97 -14.12 -12.29
CA PRO A 101 10.78 -13.55 -13.62
C PRO A 101 9.38 -12.94 -13.73
N LEU A 102 9.29 -11.72 -14.26
CA LEU A 102 8.00 -11.08 -14.53
C LEU A 102 7.15 -12.02 -15.40
N PRO A 103 5.89 -12.32 -15.03
CA PRO A 103 4.98 -12.98 -15.95
C PRO A 103 4.87 -12.12 -17.22
N ARG A 104 5.10 -12.75 -18.38
CA ARG A 104 5.05 -12.09 -19.70
C ARG A 104 3.63 -11.74 -20.10
#